data_AF-A0A936GHJ4-F1
#
_entry.id   AF-A0A936GHJ4-F1
#
_cell.length_a   1.000
_cell.length_b   1.000
_cell.length_c   1.000
_cell.angle_alpha   90.00
_cell.angle_beta   90.00
_cell.angle_gamma   90.00
#
_symmetry.space_group_name_H-M   'P 1'
#
loop_
_entity.id
_entity.type
_entity.pdbx_description
1 polymer ?
#
loop_
_entity_poly.entity_id
_entity_poly.type
_entity_poly.pdbx_seq_one_letter_code
_entity_poly.pdbx_strand_id
1 'polypeptide(L)'
;MKSLTIKQKLNGLTLALLIIFIFIAAFCFWGIKKNTELENMLKNTKQIEINILKLRKAEKNFLARDIIDKNYFETGISSNLLEFDSVVKSTLNLIDLMQNYHNEEELLNSYTGIRLSLENYNASFKNIVVKSNEKGFKDWGFRRCF
;
A
#
# COMPACT_ATOMS: atom_id res chain seq x y z
N MET A 1 38.40 -6.54 -56.87
CA MET A 1 37.67 -6.83 -55.62
C MET A 1 38.37 -7.98 -54.91
N LYS A 2 38.97 -7.75 -53.72
CA LYS A 2 39.60 -8.83 -52.93
C LYS A 2 38.50 -9.73 -52.39
N SER A 3 38.48 -11.00 -52.80
CA SER A 3 37.57 -12.01 -52.26
C SER A 3 37.99 -12.34 -50.83
N LEU A 4 37.13 -12.07 -49.86
CA LEU A 4 37.35 -12.42 -48.46
C LEU A 4 37.57 -13.94 -48.32
N THR A 5 38.61 -14.34 -47.59
CA THR A 5 38.89 -15.74 -47.28
C THR A 5 37.74 -16.32 -46.45
N ILE A 6 37.39 -17.59 -46.65
CA ILE A 6 36.24 -18.26 -45.99
C ILE A 6 36.22 -18.02 -44.47
N LYS A 7 37.40 -18.03 -43.82
CA LYS A 7 37.56 -17.74 -42.38
C LYS A 7 37.12 -16.34 -41.96
N GLN A 8 37.34 -15.32 -42.80
CA GLN A 8 36.92 -13.93 -42.51
C GLN A 8 35.41 -13.77 -42.62
N LYS A 9 34.77 -14.45 -43.57
CA LYS A 9 33.30 -14.48 -43.69
C LYS A 9 32.66 -15.16 -42.47
N LEU A 10 33.25 -16.26 -42.02
CA LEU A 10 32.79 -16.99 -40.84
C LEU A 10 32.93 -16.14 -39.57
N ASN A 11 34.09 -15.53 -39.32
CA ASN A 11 34.30 -14.68 -38.15
C ASN A 11 33.39 -13.44 -38.16
N GLY A 12 33.13 -12.86 -39.34
CA GLY A 12 32.18 -11.74 -39.48
C GLY A 12 30.75 -12.13 -39.12
N LEU A 13 30.28 -13.31 -39.55
CA LEU A 13 28.98 -13.85 -39.18
C LEU A 13 28.89 -14.15 -37.67
N THR A 14 29.93 -14.73 -37.08
CA THR A 14 29.98 -14.99 -35.63
C THR A 14 29.91 -13.68 -34.82
N LEU A 15 30.64 -12.64 -35.25
CA LEU A 15 30.59 -11.33 -34.60
C LEU A 15 29.20 -10.70 -34.71
N ALA A 16 28.57 -10.77 -35.89
CA ALA A 16 27.22 -10.25 -36.10
C ALA A 16 26.19 -10.96 -35.21
N LEU A 17 26.26 -12.30 -35.12
CA LEU A 17 25.40 -13.07 -34.22
C LEU A 17 25.61 -12.71 -32.75
N LEU A 18 26.86 -12.52 -32.32
CA LEU A 18 27.18 -12.13 -30.95
C LEU A 18 26.59 -10.76 -30.62
N ILE A 19 26.70 -9.79 -31.54
CA ILE A 19 26.10 -8.46 -31.39
C ILE A 19 24.57 -8.58 -31.25
N ILE A 20 23.93 -9.38 -32.12
CA ILE A 20 22.47 -9.62 -32.04
C ILE A 20 22.09 -10.21 -30.67
N PHE A 21 22.83 -11.19 -30.16
CA PHE A 21 22.56 -11.76 -28.85
C PHE A 21 22.73 -10.76 -27.71
N ILE A 22 23.72 -9.88 -27.77
CA ILE A 22 23.88 -8.79 -26.79
C ILE A 22 22.67 -7.86 -26.82
N PHE A 23 22.19 -7.49 -28.01
CA PHE A 23 21.00 -6.64 -28.14
C PHE A 23 19.75 -7.31 -27.57
N ILE A 24 19.53 -8.60 -27.87
CA ILE A 24 18.40 -9.36 -27.33
C ILE A 24 18.51 -9.44 -25.80
N ALA A 25 19.69 -9.77 -25.27
CA ALA A 25 19.91 -9.86 -23.83
C ALA A 25 19.65 -8.52 -23.12
N ALA A 26 20.14 -7.41 -23.67
CA ALA A 26 19.89 -6.07 -23.15
C ALA A 26 18.39 -5.71 -23.17
N PHE A 27 17.69 -6.03 -24.26
CA PHE A 27 16.26 -5.80 -24.40
C PHE A 27 15.45 -6.64 -23.41
N CYS A 28 15.78 -7.94 -23.27
CA CYS A 28 15.16 -8.82 -22.29
C CYS A 28 15.38 -8.32 -20.87
N PHE A 29 16.61 -7.90 -20.53
CA PHE A 29 16.92 -7.37 -19.20
C PHE A 29 16.12 -6.11 -18.88
N TRP A 30 16.01 -5.18 -19.84
CA TRP A 30 15.19 -3.99 -19.68
C TRP A 30 13.70 -4.30 -19.53
N GLY A 31 13.19 -5.26 -20.31
CA GLY A 31 11.81 -5.74 -20.21
C GLY A 31 11.49 -6.36 -18.85
N ILE A 32 12.37 -7.23 -18.34
CA ILE A 32 12.22 -7.85 -17.02
C ILE A 32 12.19 -6.78 -15.93
N LYS A 33 13.08 -5.78 -15.99
CA LYS A 33 13.12 -4.70 -14.99
C LYS A 33 11.77 -3.96 -14.93
N LYS A 34 11.23 -3.56 -16.08
CA LYS A 34 9.92 -2.89 -16.15
C LYS A 34 8.78 -3.77 -15.67
N ASN A 35 8.79 -5.06 -16.01
CA ASN A 35 7.75 -5.98 -15.57
C ASN A 35 7.75 -6.15 -14.04
N THR A 36 8.93 -6.29 -13.43
CA THR A 36 9.07 -6.36 -11.98
C THR A 36 8.61 -5.08 -11.28
N GLU A 37 8.88 -3.91 -11.86
CA GLU A 37 8.37 -2.62 -11.35
C GLU A 37 6.83 -2.59 -11.36
N LEU A 38 6.20 -2.98 -12.48
CA LEU A 38 4.74 -3.06 -12.60
C LEU A 38 4.11 -4.08 -11.64
N GLU A 39 4.71 -5.26 -11.49
CA GLU A 39 4.25 -6.28 -10.55
C GLU A 39 4.31 -5.78 -9.11
N ASN A 40 5.36 -5.06 -8.73
CA ASN A 40 5.48 -4.45 -7.41
C ASN A 40 4.42 -3.37 -7.18
N MET A 41 4.14 -2.54 -8.19
CA MET A 41 3.06 -1.54 -8.13
C MET A 41 1.70 -2.21 -7.90
N LEU A 42 1.37 -3.23 -8.69
CA LEU A 42 0.12 -3.99 -8.56
C LEU A 42 -0.01 -4.63 -7.16
N LYS A 43 1.08 -5.22 -6.66
CA LYS A 43 1.12 -5.82 -5.33
C LYS A 43 0.86 -4.79 -4.23
N ASN A 44 1.48 -3.61 -4.32
CA ASN A 44 1.31 -2.55 -3.33
C ASN A 44 -0.11 -1.97 -3.37
N THR A 45 -0.68 -1.73 -4.55
CA THR A 45 -2.08 -1.31 -4.70
C THR A 45 -3.04 -2.32 -4.07
N LYS A 46 -2.85 -3.61 -4.35
CA LYS A 46 -3.66 -4.68 -3.74
C LYS A 46 -3.49 -4.72 -2.21
N GLN A 47 -2.30 -4.43 -1.70
CA GLN A 47 -2.05 -4.35 -0.27
C GLN A 47 -2.78 -3.17 0.38
N ILE A 48 -2.87 -2.02 -0.30
CA ILE A 48 -3.68 -0.88 0.14
C ILE A 48 -5.16 -1.28 0.20
N GLU A 49 -5.69 -1.95 -0.83
CA GLU A 49 -7.08 -2.44 -0.83
C GLU A 49 -7.35 -3.38 0.36
N ILE A 50 -6.46 -4.34 0.60
CA ILE A 50 -6.56 -5.27 1.73
C ILE A 50 -6.56 -4.48 3.05
N ASN A 51 -5.70 -3.48 3.18
CA ASN A 51 -5.64 -2.66 4.39
C ASN A 51 -6.92 -1.85 4.59
N ILE A 52 -7.51 -1.28 3.54
CA ILE A 52 -8.80 -0.58 3.61
C ILE A 52 -9.90 -1.52 4.11
N LEU A 53 -9.92 -2.78 3.63
CA LEU A 53 -10.88 -3.78 4.13
C LEU A 53 -10.66 -4.11 5.61
N LYS A 54 -9.39 -4.19 6.06
CA LYS A 54 -9.06 -4.37 7.48
C LYS A 54 -9.50 -3.18 8.33
N LEU A 55 -9.32 -1.95 7.85
CA LEU A 55 -9.80 -0.74 8.54
C LEU A 55 -11.32 -0.79 8.74
N ARG A 56 -12.08 -1.08 7.68
CA ARG A 56 -13.54 -1.23 7.75
C ARG A 56 -13.96 -2.33 8.72
N LYS A 57 -13.24 -3.45 8.74
CA LYS A 57 -13.50 -4.54 9.68
C LYS A 57 -13.25 -4.10 11.13
N ALA A 58 -12.13 -3.46 11.40
CA ALA A 58 -11.78 -2.95 12.73
C ALA A 58 -12.78 -1.89 13.22
N GLU A 59 -13.15 -0.93 12.36
CA GLU A 59 -14.21 0.05 12.62
C GLU A 59 -15.53 -0.63 12.99
N LYS A 60 -16.01 -1.56 12.15
CA LYS A 60 -17.27 -2.25 12.38
C LYS A 60 -17.25 -3.05 13.69
N ASN A 61 -16.13 -3.72 13.99
CA ASN A 61 -15.98 -4.46 15.23
C ASN A 61 -15.99 -3.55 16.46
N PHE A 62 -15.30 -2.41 16.38
CA PHE A 62 -15.32 -1.40 17.44
C PHE A 62 -16.75 -0.94 17.71
N LEU A 63 -17.48 -0.53 16.66
CA LEU A 63 -18.87 -0.06 16.77
C LEU A 63 -19.87 -1.13 17.20
N ALA A 64 -19.56 -2.41 17.01
CA ALA A 64 -20.47 -3.50 17.38
C ALA A 64 -20.20 -4.07 18.77
N ARG A 65 -18.96 -4.00 19.27
CA ARG A 65 -18.52 -4.74 20.46
C ARG A 65 -17.90 -3.84 21.52
N ASP A 66 -16.97 -2.99 21.11
CA ASP A 66 -16.14 -2.26 22.06
C ASP A 66 -16.91 -1.09 22.68
N ILE A 67 -17.82 -0.47 21.94
CA ILE A 67 -18.68 0.62 22.45
C ILE A 67 -19.66 0.17 23.55
N ILE A 68 -19.86 -1.12 23.74
CA ILE A 68 -20.67 -1.70 24.83
C ILE A 68 -19.83 -2.49 25.82
N ASP A 69 -18.52 -2.57 25.63
CA ASP A 69 -17.62 -3.28 26.55
C ASP A 69 -17.26 -2.38 27.73
N LYS A 70 -17.58 -2.84 28.93
CA LYS A 70 -17.24 -2.15 30.18
C LYS A 70 -15.72 -1.99 30.33
N ASN A 71 -14.95 -3.00 29.94
CA ASN A 71 -13.49 -2.98 30.06
C ASN A 71 -12.88 -1.88 29.18
N TYR A 72 -13.47 -1.62 28.01
CA TYR A 72 -13.04 -0.54 27.13
C TYR A 72 -13.24 0.83 27.80
N PHE A 73 -14.37 1.08 28.45
CA PHE A 73 -14.60 2.36 29.14
C PHE A 73 -13.75 2.53 30.41
N GLU A 74 -13.42 1.44 31.10
CA GLU A 74 -12.56 1.49 32.30
C GLU A 74 -11.08 1.68 31.97
N THR A 75 -10.61 1.03 30.90
CA THR A 75 -9.17 1.01 30.56
C THR A 75 -8.80 1.98 29.43
N GLY A 76 -9.76 2.37 28.60
CA GLY A 76 -9.54 3.12 27.36
C GLY A 76 -8.91 2.30 26.23
N ILE A 77 -8.65 1.00 26.45
CA ILE A 77 -7.92 0.14 25.52
C ILE A 77 -8.91 -0.70 24.72
N SER A 78 -8.84 -0.61 23.39
CA SER A 78 -9.58 -1.48 22.47
C SER A 78 -8.61 -2.12 21.49
N SER A 79 -8.70 -3.44 21.34
CA SER A 79 -7.90 -4.17 20.35
C SER A 79 -8.24 -3.73 18.92
N ASN A 80 -9.50 -3.40 18.65
CA ASN A 80 -9.92 -2.95 17.33
C ASN A 80 -9.41 -1.52 17.03
N LEU A 81 -9.31 -0.64 18.03
CA LEU A 81 -8.69 0.67 17.86
C LEU A 81 -7.20 0.56 17.59
N LEU A 82 -6.49 -0.31 18.33
CA LEU A 82 -5.08 -0.57 18.10
C LEU A 82 -4.83 -1.18 16.71
N GLU A 83 -5.67 -2.12 16.28
CA GLU A 83 -5.61 -2.68 14.93
C GLU A 83 -5.86 -1.60 13.88
N PHE A 84 -6.89 -0.76 14.06
CA PHE A 84 -7.19 0.35 13.15
C PHE A 84 -5.98 1.29 12.99
N ASP A 85 -5.42 1.77 14.11
CA ASP A 85 -4.27 2.70 14.10
C ASP A 85 -3.02 2.08 13.45
N SER A 86 -2.75 0.81 13.75
CA SER A 86 -1.66 0.07 13.14
C SER A 86 -1.84 -0.05 11.63
N VAL A 87 -3.06 -0.37 11.16
CA VAL A 87 -3.35 -0.51 9.74
C VAL A 87 -3.27 0.85 9.04
N VAL A 88 -3.79 1.94 9.62
CA VAL A 88 -3.65 3.31 9.07
C VAL A 88 -2.17 3.64 8.88
N LYS A 89 -1.36 3.48 9.93
CA LYS A 89 0.08 3.77 9.88
C LYS A 89 0.79 2.95 8.81
N SER A 90 0.52 1.65 8.74
CA SER A 90 1.12 0.78 7.73
C SER A 90 0.74 1.17 6.30
N THR A 91 -0.48 1.67 6.11
CA THR A 91 -1.00 2.07 4.79
C THR A 91 -0.41 3.41 4.36
N LEU A 92 -0.32 4.38 5.27
CA LEU A 92 0.34 5.66 4.99
C LEU A 92 1.82 5.46 4.62
N ASN A 93 2.53 4.62 5.38
CA ASN A 93 3.93 4.28 5.05
C ASN A 93 4.06 3.64 3.66
N LEU A 94 3.11 2.75 3.28
CA LEU A 94 3.12 2.13 1.97
C LEU A 94 2.87 3.17 0.85
N ILE A 95 1.95 4.09 1.06
CA ILE A 95 1.68 5.20 0.13
C ILE A 95 2.93 6.08 -0.01
N ASP A 96 3.59 6.42 1.10
CA ASP A 96 4.82 7.25 1.09
C ASP A 96 5.97 6.55 0.34
N LEU A 97 6.11 5.24 0.53
CA LEU A 97 7.07 4.45 -0.27
C LEU A 97 6.74 4.54 -1.75
N MET A 98 5.47 4.32 -2.14
CA MET A 98 5.05 4.40 -3.54
C MET A 98 5.27 5.80 -4.14
N GLN A 99 5.04 6.87 -3.38
CA GLN A 99 5.33 8.23 -3.82
C GLN A 99 6.82 8.45 -4.10
N ASN A 100 7.72 7.92 -3.26
CA ASN A 100 9.15 8.09 -3.42
C ASN A 100 9.75 7.29 -4.60
N TYR A 101 9.06 6.24 -5.06
CA TYR A 101 9.53 5.41 -6.17
C TYR A 101 9.13 5.94 -7.56
N HIS A 102 8.15 6.84 -7.65
CA HIS A 102 7.59 7.30 -8.92
C HIS A 102 7.64 8.84 -9.03
N ASN A 103 8.18 9.33 -10.15
CA ASN A 103 8.29 10.76 -10.44
C ASN A 103 7.23 11.24 -11.44
N GLU A 104 6.30 10.37 -11.84
CA GLU A 104 5.22 10.72 -12.76
C GLU A 104 4.19 11.58 -12.04
N GLU A 105 3.99 12.81 -12.51
CA GLU A 105 3.12 13.81 -11.87
C GLU A 105 1.69 13.30 -11.63
N GLU A 106 1.12 12.57 -12.60
CA GLU A 106 -0.22 11.99 -12.49
C GLU A 106 -0.31 10.93 -11.37
N LEU A 107 0.71 10.09 -11.23
CA LEU A 107 0.78 9.08 -10.17
C LEU A 107 0.98 9.75 -8.80
N LEU A 108 1.84 10.76 -8.71
CA LEU A 108 2.08 11.52 -7.49
C LEU A 108 0.79 12.21 -6.99
N ASN A 109 0.04 12.83 -7.89
CA ASN A 109 -1.26 13.43 -7.57
C ASN A 109 -2.26 12.37 -7.08
N SER A 110 -2.29 11.20 -7.72
CA SER A 110 -3.15 10.08 -7.33
C SER A 110 -2.81 9.57 -5.92
N TYR A 111 -1.54 9.35 -5.62
CA TYR A 111 -1.11 8.93 -4.29
C TYR A 111 -1.40 9.99 -3.22
N THR A 112 -1.21 11.27 -3.55
CA THR A 112 -1.54 12.38 -2.65
C THR A 112 -3.04 12.41 -2.33
N GLY A 113 -3.89 12.20 -3.34
CA GLY A 113 -5.34 12.10 -3.16
C GLY A 113 -5.76 10.91 -2.28
N ILE A 114 -5.15 9.74 -2.47
CA ILE A 114 -5.39 8.55 -1.64
C ILE A 114 -4.96 8.82 -0.20
N ARG A 115 -3.78 9.42 0.00
CA ARG A 115 -3.26 9.78 1.31
C ARG A 115 -4.22 10.69 2.07
N LEU A 116 -4.62 11.81 1.44
CA LEU A 116 -5.56 12.76 2.04
C LEU A 116 -6.90 12.10 2.37
N SER A 117 -7.40 11.22 1.49
CA SER A 117 -8.64 10.48 1.75
C SER A 117 -8.54 9.57 2.97
N LEU A 118 -7.39 8.88 3.13
CA LEU A 118 -7.15 8.02 4.29
C LEU A 118 -6.99 8.83 5.60
N GLU A 119 -6.31 9.97 5.55
CA GLU A 119 -6.17 10.88 6.70
C GLU A 119 -7.53 11.44 7.14
N ASN A 120 -8.36 11.87 6.18
CA ASN A 120 -9.73 12.33 6.45
C ASN A 120 -10.62 11.22 7.02
N TYR A 121 -10.48 10.00 6.51
CA TYR A 121 -11.19 8.84 7.03
C TYR A 121 -10.77 8.51 8.46
N ASN A 122 -9.47 8.50 8.75
CA ASN A 122 -8.94 8.32 10.10
C ASN A 122 -9.47 9.41 11.07
N ALA A 123 -9.40 10.68 10.68
CA ALA A 123 -9.92 11.79 11.48
C ALA A 123 -11.43 11.65 11.77
N SER A 124 -12.20 11.26 10.76
CA SER A 124 -13.64 11.02 10.88
C SER A 124 -13.93 9.89 11.86
N PHE A 125 -13.22 8.76 11.75
CA PHE A 125 -13.39 7.64 12.67
C PHE A 125 -12.98 8.01 14.10
N LYS A 126 -11.87 8.72 14.30
CA LYS A 126 -11.47 9.21 15.63
C LYS A 126 -12.51 10.12 16.26
N ASN A 127 -13.18 10.96 15.48
CA ASN A 127 -14.30 11.76 15.97
C ASN A 127 -15.48 10.90 16.44
N ILE A 128 -15.78 9.81 15.73
CA ILE A 128 -16.80 8.83 16.17
C ILE A 128 -16.39 8.21 17.51
N VAL A 129 -15.13 7.77 17.64
CA VAL A 129 -14.61 7.20 18.89
C VAL A 129 -14.75 8.18 20.06
N VAL A 130 -14.38 9.45 19.88
CA VAL A 130 -14.55 10.50 20.90
C VAL A 130 -16.01 10.65 21.30
N LYS A 131 -16.93 10.78 20.32
CA LYS A 131 -18.37 10.91 20.59
C LYS A 131 -18.97 9.69 21.27
N SER A 132 -18.50 8.49 20.91
CA SER A 132 -18.89 7.25 21.58
C SER A 132 -18.44 7.24 23.04
N ASN A 133 -17.25 7.76 23.33
CA ASN A 133 -16.75 7.90 24.70
C ASN A 133 -17.47 8.97 25.52
N GLU A 134 -17.80 10.10 24.91
CA GLU A 134 -18.57 11.18 25.55
C GLU A 134 -19.99 10.74 25.91
N LYS A 135 -20.68 10.06 24.98
CA LYS A 135 -21.99 9.48 25.27
C LYS A 135 -21.87 8.39 26.34
N GLY A 136 -20.84 7.55 26.21
CA GLY A 136 -20.45 6.55 27.19
C GLY A 136 -21.55 5.56 27.56
N PHE A 137 -21.22 4.59 28.40
CA PHE A 137 -22.15 3.62 28.98
C PHE A 137 -23.23 4.25 29.91
N LYS A 138 -23.48 5.57 29.81
CA LYS A 138 -24.38 6.29 30.70
C LYS A 138 -25.86 5.99 30.42
N ASP A 139 -26.18 5.59 29.19
CA ASP A 139 -27.55 5.23 28.78
C ASP A 139 -27.87 3.73 28.90
N TRP A 140 -26.89 2.88 29.28
CA TRP A 140 -27.10 1.43 29.51
C TRP A 140 -27.32 1.07 31.00
N GLY A 141 -27.65 2.06 31.84
CA GLY A 141 -28.26 1.80 33.16
C GLY A 141 -27.32 1.65 34.35
N PHE A 142 -26.02 1.94 34.24
CA PHE A 142 -25.16 2.10 35.42
C PHE A 142 -24.89 3.58 35.65
N ARG A 143 -25.56 4.15 36.66
CA ARG A 143 -25.25 5.49 37.15
C ARG A 143 -23.75 5.56 37.46
N ARG A 144 -23.04 6.53 36.87
CA ARG A 144 -21.83 7.06 37.51
C ARG A 144 -22.28 7.62 38.86
N CYS A 145 -22.02 6.89 39.93
CA CYS A 145 -21.90 7.46 41.26
C CYS A 145 -20.42 7.75 41.46
N PHE A 146 -20.12 9.05 41.49
CA PHE A 146 -18.91 9.72 41.97
C PHE A 146 -17.56 9.30 41.38
#